data_AF-A0A7K2LQW6-F1
#
_entry.id   AF-A0A7K2LQW6-F1
#
_cell.length_a   1.000
_cell.length_b   1.000
_cell.length_c   1.000
_cell.angle_alpha   90.00
_cell.angle_beta   90.00
_cell.angle_gamma   90.00
#
_symmetry.space_group_name_H-M   'P 1'
#
loop_
_entity.id
_entity.type
_entity.pdbx_description
1 polymer ?
#
loop_
_entity_poly.entity_id
_entity_poly.type
_entity_poly.pdbx_seq_one_letter_code
_entity_poly.pdbx_strand_id
1 'polypeptide(L)'
;MPDPAFHDHVLAGRLLAALWTVRLLAGGGGTPPESGAFPPKAMPTELVGGELKALTGRLLTARGRDNDRWKAAVEVFRDVPDLLPKKLSDKNMSEAELKAFADGYDAQRAAHTEKYGRLLGP
;
A
#
# COMPACT_ATOMS: atom_id res chain seq x y z
N MET A 1 15.98 12.56 -3.22
CA MET A 1 14.97 12.80 -2.16
C MET A 1 13.73 13.37 -2.81
N PRO A 2 12.52 12.93 -2.43
CA PRO A 2 11.28 13.55 -2.93
C PRO A 2 11.21 15.01 -2.49
N ASP A 3 10.58 15.85 -3.29
CA ASP A 3 10.23 17.22 -2.91
C ASP A 3 9.46 17.19 -1.59
N PRO A 4 9.85 17.97 -0.56
CA PRO A 4 9.10 18.05 0.70
C PRO A 4 7.60 18.31 0.51
N ALA A 5 7.22 19.01 -0.56
CA ALA A 5 5.82 19.29 -0.90
C ALA A 5 5.01 18.03 -1.27
N PHE A 6 5.67 16.96 -1.75
CA PHE A 6 5.03 15.72 -2.16
C PHE A 6 5.26 14.55 -1.20
N HIS A 7 5.91 14.79 -0.06
CA HIS A 7 6.27 13.75 0.89
C HIS A 7 5.05 12.93 1.36
N ASP A 8 3.95 13.59 1.71
CA ASP A 8 2.72 12.91 2.17
C ASP A 8 2.09 12.06 1.05
N HIS A 9 2.18 12.48 -0.22
CA HIS A 9 1.69 11.71 -1.36
C HIS A 9 2.55 10.48 -1.63
N VAL A 10 3.88 10.62 -1.51
CA VAL A 10 4.82 9.48 -1.59
C VAL A 10 4.52 8.47 -0.48
N LEU A 11 4.33 8.94 0.76
CA LEU A 11 3.96 8.07 1.89
C LEU A 11 2.61 7.38 1.65
N ALA A 12 1.60 8.10 1.17
CA ALA A 12 0.29 7.52 0.86
C ALA A 12 0.38 6.42 -0.22
N GLY A 13 1.21 6.61 -1.25
CA GLY A 13 1.48 5.59 -2.26
C GLY A 13 2.13 4.33 -1.67
N ARG A 14 3.19 4.52 -0.86
CA ARG A 14 3.87 3.41 -0.15
C ARG A 14 2.91 2.67 0.79
N LEU A 15 2.08 3.43 1.51
CA LEU A 15 1.05 2.87 2.38
C LEU A 15 0.07 2.00 1.60
N LEU A 16 -0.43 2.46 0.45
CA LEU A 16 -1.31 1.66 -0.40
C LEU A 16 -0.65 0.33 -0.81
N ALA A 17 0.62 0.34 -1.21
CA ALA A 17 1.35 -0.87 -1.57
C ALA A 17 1.51 -1.83 -0.38
N ALA A 18 1.79 -1.32 0.82
CA ALA A 18 1.85 -2.12 2.04
C ALA A 18 0.50 -2.77 2.37
N LEU A 19 -0.60 -2.02 2.27
CA LEU A 19 -1.95 -2.53 2.53
C LEU A 19 -2.35 -3.64 1.54
N TRP A 20 -2.02 -3.46 0.26
CA TRP A 20 -2.21 -4.49 -0.77
C TRP A 20 -1.36 -5.73 -0.51
N THR A 21 -0.14 -5.55 -0.02
CA THR A 21 0.74 -6.67 0.31
C THR A 21 0.13 -7.51 1.45
N VAL A 22 -0.40 -6.88 2.49
CA VAL A 22 -1.12 -7.59 3.57
C VAL A 22 -2.36 -8.30 3.04
N ARG A 23 -3.11 -7.70 2.10
CA ARG A 23 -4.25 -8.36 1.44
C ARG A 23 -3.83 -9.64 0.71
N LEU A 24 -2.75 -9.61 -0.07
CA LEU A 24 -2.25 -10.78 -0.80
C LEU A 24 -1.71 -11.86 0.14
N LEU A 25 -1.04 -11.47 1.22
CA LEU A 25 -0.57 -12.41 2.26
C LEU A 25 -1.73 -13.06 3.03
N ALA A 26 -2.85 -12.35 3.19
CA ALA A 26 -4.11 -12.91 3.65
C ALA A 26 -4.82 -13.78 2.59
N GLY A 27 -4.26 -13.83 1.38
CA GLY A 27 -4.81 -14.39 0.14
C GLY A 27 -6.19 -13.86 -0.22
N GLY A 28 -6.40 -12.58 0.03
CA GLY A 28 -7.47 -11.83 -0.60
C GLY A 28 -7.24 -11.79 -2.11
N GLY A 29 -8.28 -12.09 -2.88
CA GLY A 29 -8.22 -12.05 -4.33
C GLY A 29 -8.11 -10.63 -4.89
N GLY A 30 -7.87 -10.54 -6.20
CA GLY A 30 -7.71 -9.31 -6.95
C GLY A 30 -6.25 -9.01 -7.29
N THR A 31 -6.07 -8.19 -8.32
CA THR A 31 -4.76 -7.72 -8.75
C THR A 31 -4.52 -6.34 -8.13
N PRO A 32 -3.36 -6.09 -7.48
CA PRO A 32 -2.98 -4.74 -7.10
C PRO A 32 -3.05 -3.81 -8.32
N PRO A 33 -3.54 -2.57 -8.16
CA PRO A 33 -3.60 -1.63 -9.28
C PRO A 33 -2.20 -1.39 -9.84
N GLU A 34 -2.09 -1.33 -11.16
CA GLU A 34 -0.88 -0.79 -11.78
C GLU A 34 -0.83 0.72 -11.57
N SER A 35 0.37 1.29 -11.40
CA SER A 35 0.52 2.71 -11.08
C SER A 35 -0.04 3.63 -12.16
N GLY A 36 0.07 3.23 -13.43
CA GLY A 36 -0.54 3.94 -14.56
C GLY A 36 -2.07 3.86 -14.61
N ALA A 37 -2.70 3.04 -13.77
CA ALA A 37 -4.16 2.89 -13.71
C ALA A 37 -4.82 3.78 -12.66
N PHE A 38 -4.05 4.56 -11.88
CA PHE A 38 -4.66 5.50 -10.93
C PHE A 38 -5.44 6.59 -11.68
N PRO A 39 -6.71 6.83 -11.32
CA PRO A 39 -7.53 7.82 -12.01
C PRO A 39 -6.92 9.23 -11.95
N PRO A 40 -7.01 10.01 -13.05
CA PRO A 40 -6.76 11.45 -12.97
C PRO A 40 -7.65 12.06 -11.89
N LYS A 41 -7.10 12.94 -11.05
CA LYS A 41 -7.80 13.57 -9.92
C LYS A 41 -8.22 12.60 -8.80
N ALA A 42 -7.59 11.43 -8.68
CA ALA A 42 -7.85 10.54 -7.56
C ALA A 42 -7.57 11.22 -6.20
N MET A 43 -8.36 10.86 -5.19
CA MET A 43 -8.18 11.30 -3.81
C MET A 43 -7.39 10.26 -3.02
N PRO A 44 -6.31 10.62 -2.30
CA PRO A 44 -5.56 9.68 -1.47
C PRO A 44 -6.42 8.91 -0.47
N THR A 45 -7.43 9.57 0.11
CA THR A 45 -8.41 8.95 1.02
C THR A 45 -9.23 7.85 0.36
N GLU A 46 -9.60 7.98 -0.91
CA GLU A 46 -10.34 6.95 -1.64
C GLU A 46 -9.46 5.75 -1.98
N LEU A 47 -8.23 6.01 -2.44
CA LEU A 47 -7.29 4.96 -2.84
C LEU A 47 -6.85 4.12 -1.63
N VAL A 48 -6.56 4.76 -0.50
CA VAL A 48 -6.01 4.11 0.70
C VAL A 48 -7.12 3.63 1.65
N GLY A 49 -8.21 4.39 1.78
CA GLY A 49 -9.15 4.26 2.89
C GLY A 49 -9.85 2.91 2.99
N GLY A 50 -10.22 2.30 1.86
CA GLY A 50 -10.85 0.98 1.84
C GLY A 50 -9.89 -0.11 2.35
N GLU A 51 -8.67 -0.10 1.84
CA GLU A 51 -7.64 -1.07 2.22
C GLU A 51 -7.17 -0.87 3.67
N LEU A 52 -7.11 0.38 4.15
CA LEU A 52 -6.74 0.72 5.51
C LEU A 52 -7.79 0.25 6.53
N LYS A 53 -9.07 0.44 6.24
CA LYS A 53 -10.18 -0.05 7.07
C LYS A 53 -10.18 -1.58 7.19
N ALA A 54 -9.77 -2.28 6.13
CA ALA A 54 -9.71 -3.74 6.10
C ALA A 54 -8.42 -4.34 6.70
N LEU A 55 -7.45 -3.52 7.09
CA LEU A 55 -6.09 -3.95 7.45
C LEU A 55 -6.08 -4.99 8.57
N THR A 56 -6.69 -4.68 9.72
CA THR A 56 -6.70 -5.58 10.89
C THR A 56 -7.38 -6.91 10.57
N GLY A 57 -8.48 -6.89 9.82
CA GLY A 57 -9.17 -8.10 9.40
C GLY A 57 -8.27 -8.99 8.55
N ARG A 58 -7.55 -8.42 7.59
CA ARG A 58 -6.61 -9.17 6.73
C ARG A 58 -5.41 -9.70 7.49
N LEU A 59 -4.87 -8.94 8.44
CA LEU A 59 -3.79 -9.42 9.30
C LEU A 59 -4.23 -10.69 10.07
N LEU A 60 -5.43 -10.68 10.64
CA LEU A 60 -6.00 -11.86 11.31
C LEU A 60 -6.28 -13.01 10.34
N THR A 61 -6.70 -12.73 9.11
CA THR A 61 -6.83 -13.77 8.07
C THR A 61 -5.49 -14.40 7.70
N ALA A 62 -4.42 -13.60 7.57
CA ALA A 62 -3.08 -14.11 7.30
C ALA A 62 -2.58 -15.05 8.41
N ARG A 63 -2.96 -14.81 9.67
CA ARG A 63 -2.65 -15.70 10.80
C ARG A 63 -3.22 -17.11 10.63
N GLY A 64 -4.36 -17.24 9.94
CA GLY A 64 -5.02 -18.52 9.67
C GLY A 64 -4.50 -19.27 8.44
N ARG A 65 -3.55 -18.70 7.68
CA ARG A 65 -3.01 -19.30 6.46
C ARG A 65 -1.85 -20.25 6.77
N ASP A 66 -0.70 -19.68 7.08
CA ASP A 66 0.53 -20.40 7.41
C ASP A 66 1.49 -19.46 8.15
N ASN A 67 2.54 -20.03 8.75
CA ASN A 67 3.47 -19.28 9.58
C ASN A 67 4.33 -18.27 8.79
N ASP A 68 4.60 -18.51 7.52
CA ASP A 68 5.46 -17.63 6.71
C ASP A 68 4.68 -16.42 6.21
N ARG A 69 3.46 -16.62 5.69
CA ARG A 69 2.54 -15.53 5.37
C ARG A 69 2.18 -14.70 6.59
N TRP A 70 2.01 -15.33 7.76
CA TRP A 70 1.81 -14.62 9.02
C TRP A 70 3.00 -13.71 9.38
N LYS A 71 4.23 -14.24 9.35
CA LYS A 71 5.43 -13.45 9.65
C LYS A 71 5.58 -12.27 8.70
N ALA A 72 5.41 -12.51 7.40
CA ALA A 72 5.47 -11.45 6.38
C ALA A 72 4.39 -10.39 6.61
N ALA A 73 3.16 -10.80 6.93
CA ALA A 73 2.06 -9.86 7.17
C ALA A 73 2.30 -9.00 8.41
N VAL A 74 2.85 -9.57 9.49
CA VAL A 74 3.25 -8.82 10.69
C VAL A 74 4.37 -7.85 10.40
N GLU A 75 5.36 -8.26 9.59
CA GLU A 75 6.47 -7.40 9.21
C GLU A 75 5.99 -6.19 8.41
N VAL A 76 5.20 -6.40 7.36
CA VAL A 76 4.59 -5.30 6.59
C VAL A 76 3.68 -4.43 7.47
N PHE A 77 2.93 -5.04 8.39
CA PHE A 77 2.07 -4.30 9.32
C PHE A 77 2.87 -3.39 10.26
N ARG A 78 4.07 -3.78 10.67
CA ARG A 78 4.95 -2.95 11.51
C ARG A 78 5.46 -1.71 10.79
N ASP A 79 5.55 -1.75 9.46
CA ASP A 79 5.95 -0.61 8.64
C ASP A 79 4.81 0.41 8.47
N VAL A 80 3.54 0.00 8.64
CA VAL A 80 2.37 0.86 8.39
C VAL A 80 2.40 2.19 9.15
N PRO A 81 2.72 2.24 10.46
CA PRO A 81 2.81 3.51 11.20
C PRO A 81 3.80 4.50 10.59
N ASP A 82 4.94 4.03 10.07
CA ASP A 82 5.97 4.88 9.46
C ASP A 82 5.58 5.35 8.06
N LEU A 83 4.62 4.67 7.43
CA LEU A 83 4.06 5.02 6.11
C LEU A 83 2.82 5.90 6.21
N LEU A 84 2.28 6.16 7.41
CA LEU A 84 1.13 7.04 7.56
C LEU A 84 1.54 8.49 7.32
N PRO A 85 0.97 9.17 6.30
CA PRO A 85 1.20 10.60 6.11
C PRO A 85 0.59 11.39 7.27
N LYS A 86 1.13 12.59 7.54
CA LYS A 86 0.57 13.48 8.57
C LYS A 86 -0.89 13.83 8.28
N LYS A 87 -1.23 13.96 7.00
CA LYS A 87 -2.60 14.14 6.54
C LYS A 87 -2.83 13.33 5.27
N LEU A 88 -3.82 12.44 5.32
CA LEU A 88 -4.36 11.84 4.11
C LEU A 88 -5.38 12.83 3.51
N SER A 89 -5.03 13.44 2.37
CA SER A 89 -5.84 14.48 1.74
C SER A 89 -7.16 13.92 1.19
N ASP A 90 -8.25 14.64 1.43
CA ASP A 90 -9.57 14.47 0.83
C ASP A 90 -9.75 15.30 -0.46
N LYS A 91 -8.65 15.90 -0.94
CA LYS A 91 -8.64 16.65 -2.19
C LYS A 91 -8.03 15.82 -3.30
N ASN A 92 -8.53 16.06 -4.51
CA ASN A 92 -7.98 15.52 -5.74
C ASN A 92 -6.49 15.87 -5.87
N MET A 93 -5.67 14.88 -6.18
CA MET A 93 -4.27 15.11 -6.54
C MET A 93 -4.18 15.84 -7.89
N SER A 94 -3.31 16.84 -7.96
CA SER A 94 -2.76 17.34 -9.22
C SER A 94 -1.91 16.27 -9.91
N GLU A 95 -1.50 16.51 -11.16
CA GLU A 95 -0.68 15.56 -11.92
C GLU A 95 0.66 15.26 -11.25
N ALA A 96 1.33 16.29 -10.71
CA ALA A 96 2.61 16.12 -10.00
C ALA A 96 2.44 15.33 -8.70
N GLU A 97 1.37 15.58 -7.95
CA GLU A 97 1.05 14.84 -6.72
C GLU A 97 0.70 13.38 -7.03
N LEU A 98 -0.09 13.13 -8.08
CA LEU A 98 -0.44 11.79 -8.52
C LEU A 98 0.80 11.02 -8.97
N LYS A 99 1.73 11.68 -9.68
CA LYS A 99 3.01 11.09 -10.04
C LYS A 99 3.82 10.72 -8.80
N ALA A 100 3.92 11.60 -7.81
CA ALA A 100 4.65 11.32 -6.58
C ALA A 100 4.02 10.16 -5.77
N PHE A 101 2.70 10.08 -5.75
CA PHE A 101 1.96 8.94 -5.19
C PHE A 101 2.30 7.63 -5.92
N ALA A 102 2.21 7.63 -7.25
CA ALA A 102 2.50 6.48 -8.10
C ALA A 102 3.96 5.99 -7.92
N ASP A 103 4.92 6.92 -7.93
CA ASP A 103 6.35 6.59 -7.73
C ASP A 103 6.59 5.98 -6.33
N GLY A 104 5.91 6.46 -5.30
CA GLY A 104 5.94 5.89 -3.96
C GLY A 104 5.33 4.49 -3.89
N TYR A 105 4.18 4.29 -4.55
CA TYR A 105 3.51 3.01 -4.67
C TYR A 105 4.38 1.96 -5.35
N ASP A 106 4.97 2.29 -6.50
CA ASP A 106 5.81 1.37 -7.28
C ASP A 106 7.08 0.99 -6.53
N ALA A 107 7.74 1.95 -5.88
CA ALA A 107 8.95 1.69 -5.11
C ALA A 107 8.69 0.69 -3.97
N GLN A 108 7.60 0.87 -3.22
CA GLN A 108 7.25 -0.04 -2.13
C GLN A 108 6.78 -1.40 -2.65
N ARG A 109 5.99 -1.41 -3.73
CA ARG A 109 5.53 -2.65 -4.37
C ARG A 109 6.70 -3.49 -4.86
N ALA A 110 7.68 -2.87 -5.53
CA ALA A 110 8.90 -3.54 -5.98
C ALA A 110 9.67 -4.15 -4.80
N ALA A 111 9.88 -3.39 -3.72
CA ALA A 111 10.57 -3.88 -2.52
C ALA A 111 9.84 -5.07 -1.87
N HIS A 112 8.51 -5.03 -1.81
CA HIS A 112 7.72 -6.15 -1.29
C HIS A 112 7.68 -7.36 -2.22
N THR A 113 7.66 -7.16 -3.54
CA THR A 113 7.76 -8.24 -4.52
C THR A 113 9.13 -8.92 -4.45
N GLU A 114 10.21 -8.16 -4.32
CA GLU A 114 11.55 -8.71 -4.14
C GLU A 114 11.64 -9.57 -2.87
N LYS A 115 11.10 -9.05 -1.76
CA LYS A 115 11.21 -9.71 -0.45
C LYS A 115 10.23 -10.87 -0.25
N TYR A 116 8.98 -10.70 -0.66
CA TYR A 116 7.88 -11.63 -0.35
C TYR A 116 7.28 -12.30 -1.58
N GLY A 117 7.82 -12.09 -2.80
CA GLY A 117 7.17 -12.51 -4.05
C GLY A 117 6.72 -13.98 -4.10
N ARG A 118 7.45 -14.90 -3.44
CA ARG A 118 7.08 -16.32 -3.33
C ARG A 118 5.79 -16.56 -2.51
N LEU A 119 5.46 -15.66 -1.60
CA LEU A 119 4.29 -15.73 -0.71
C LEU A 119 3.07 -14.95 -1.23
N LEU A 120 3.28 -14.07 -2.22
CA LEU A 120 2.23 -13.22 -2.81
C LEU A 120 1.43 -13.94 -3.91
N GLY A 121 1.86 -15.13 -4.31
CA GLY A 121 1.11 -16.01 -5.21
C GLY A 121 -0.10 -16.69 -4.53
N PRO A 122 -1.01 -17.29 -5.32
CA PRO A 122 -2.12 -18.08 -4.81
C PRO A 122 -1.64 -19.18 -3.85
#